data_AF-A0A846PFP1-F1
#
_entry.id   AF-A0A846PFP1-F1
#
_cell.length_a   1.000
_cell.length_b   1.000
_cell.length_c   1.000
_cell.angle_alpha   90.00
_cell.angle_beta   90.00
_cell.angle_gamma   90.00
#
_symmetry.space_group_name_H-M   'P 1'
#
loop_
_entity.id
_entity.type
_entity.pdbx_description
1 polymer ?
#
loop_
_entity_poly.entity_id
_entity_poly.type
_entity_poly.pdbx_seq_one_letter_code
_entity_poly.pdbx_strand_id
1 'polypeptide(L)'
;MGKIRTRIRTPFGEIIVEGENPQEILNILKDFPEDFVEKTSNLISKRMTTTETIQMRGLVEFTTEGPVLVTNEKLTHYEAIGVVLYASEGRSNTSAQIKKLLESSGVKSMVPARLNEMTKRGQVFKPNPNKPDFKLTAQGERWIENEVLSRLRGRMN
;
A
#
# COMPACT_ATOMS: atom_id res chain seq x y z
N MET A 1 -18.14 36.85 14.29
CA MET A 1 -17.88 36.67 12.84
C MET A 1 -17.76 35.19 12.54
N GLY A 2 -18.37 34.70 11.46
CA GLY A 2 -18.32 33.28 11.09
C GLY A 2 -17.06 32.96 10.31
N LYS A 3 -16.39 31.85 10.63
CA LYS A 3 -15.24 31.35 9.87
C LYS A 3 -15.74 30.58 8.64
N ILE A 4 -15.11 30.83 7.50
CA ILE A 4 -15.32 30.08 6.26
C ILE A 4 -14.26 28.99 6.19
N ARG A 5 -14.69 27.78 5.84
CA ARG A 5 -13.80 26.61 5.70
C ARG A 5 -13.94 26.03 4.31
N THR A 6 -12.82 25.91 3.60
CA THR A 6 -12.70 25.23 2.32
C THR A 6 -11.95 23.91 2.52
N ARG A 7 -12.48 22.81 1.98
CA ARG A 7 -11.82 21.51 1.99
C ARG A 7 -11.43 21.10 0.58
N ILE A 8 -10.16 20.80 0.39
CA ILE A 8 -9.60 20.34 -0.87
C ILE A 8 -9.21 18.88 -0.70
N ARG A 9 -9.86 17.99 -1.44
CA ARG A 9 -9.53 16.57 -1.44
C ARG A 9 -8.35 16.32 -2.37
N THR A 10 -7.35 15.63 -1.85
CA THR A 10 -6.13 15.24 -2.57
C THR A 10 -5.92 13.72 -2.46
N PRO A 11 -5.10 13.10 -3.32
CA PRO A 11 -4.77 11.69 -3.22
C PRO A 11 -4.12 11.29 -1.88
N PHE A 12 -3.49 12.24 -1.18
CA PHE A 12 -2.80 12.02 0.09
C PHE A 12 -3.59 12.46 1.34
N GLY A 13 -4.82 12.95 1.18
CA GLY A 13 -5.66 13.40 2.29
C GLY A 13 -6.48 14.66 1.97
N GLU A 14 -6.94 15.36 3.01
CA GLU A 14 -7.69 16.59 2.87
C GLU A 14 -6.87 17.79 3.35
N ILE A 15 -6.80 18.84 2.53
CA ILE A 15 -6.27 20.15 2.93
C ILE A 15 -7.45 21.01 3.36
N ILE A 16 -7.40 21.54 4.58
CA ILE A 16 -8.43 22.42 5.12
C ILE A 16 -7.87 23.83 5.19
N VAL A 17 -8.53 24.77 4.53
CA VAL A 17 -8.19 26.20 4.55
C VAL A 17 -9.31 26.95 5.26
N GLU A 18 -8.94 27.75 6.26
CA GLU A 18 -9.89 28.55 7.05
C GLU A 18 -9.56 30.04 6.91
N GLY A 19 -10.60 30.88 6.86
CA GLY A 19 -10.48 32.33 6.76
C GLY A 19 -11.76 33.00 7.25
N GLU A 20 -11.68 34.29 7.57
CA GLU A 20 -12.81 35.07 8.08
C GLU A 20 -13.74 35.55 6.96
N ASN A 21 -13.25 35.55 5.71
CA ASN A 21 -14.01 35.92 4.52
C ASN A 21 -13.47 35.21 3.26
N PRO A 22 -14.21 35.20 2.13
CA PRO A 22 -13.79 34.50 0.91
C PRO A 22 -12.49 35.05 0.29
N GLN A 23 -12.23 36.35 0.43
CA GLN A 23 -11.04 36.99 -0.13
C GLN A 23 -9.76 36.49 0.56
N GLU A 24 -9.82 36.25 1.87
CA GLU A 24 -8.72 35.71 2.65
C GLU A 24 -8.38 34.26 2.22
N ILE A 25 -9.40 33.42 2.01
CA ILE A 25 -9.21 32.06 1.46
C ILE A 25 -8.50 32.12 0.11
N LEU A 26 -8.92 33.02 -0.79
CA LEU A 26 -8.31 33.17 -2.11
C LEU A 26 -6.86 33.65 -2.03
N ASN A 27 -6.54 34.55 -1.11
CA ASN A 27 -5.17 35.02 -0.92
C ASN A 27 -4.27 33.88 -0.40
N ILE A 28 -4.72 33.12 0.60
CA ILE A 28 -4.00 31.95 1.11
C ILE A 28 -3.71 30.94 -0.01
N LEU A 29 -4.71 30.67 -0.87
CA LEU A 29 -4.55 29.74 -1.99
C LEU A 29 -3.60 30.26 -3.08
N LYS A 30 -3.52 31.57 -3.30
CA LYS A 30 -2.58 32.19 -4.25
C LYS A 30 -1.14 32.16 -3.76
N ASP A 31 -0.94 32.21 -2.45
CA ASP A 31 0.38 32.15 -1.82
C ASP A 31 0.94 30.72 -1.76
N PHE A 32 0.15 29.71 -2.12
CA PHE A 32 0.64 28.35 -2.22
C PHE A 32 1.68 28.26 -3.35
N PRO A 33 2.86 27.66 -3.08
CA PRO A 33 3.79 27.32 -4.15
C PRO A 33 3.08 26.47 -5.22
N GLU A 34 3.37 26.72 -6.49
CA GLU A 34 2.79 25.94 -7.61
C GLU A 34 3.05 24.43 -7.46
N ASP A 35 4.18 24.07 -6.86
CA ASP A 35 4.60 22.69 -6.61
C ASP A 35 4.24 22.17 -5.21
N PHE A 36 3.45 22.91 -4.43
CA PHE A 36 3.10 22.53 -3.05
C PHE A 36 2.45 21.15 -2.98
N VAL A 37 1.46 20.90 -3.83
CA VAL A 37 0.74 19.61 -3.87
C VAL A 37 1.70 18.47 -4.22
N GLU A 38 2.57 18.69 -5.21
CA GLU A 38 3.55 17.70 -5.66
C GLU A 38 4.62 17.41 -4.60
N LYS A 39 5.22 18.45 -4.00
CA LYS A 39 6.21 18.31 -2.92
C LYS A 39 5.61 17.63 -1.70
N THR A 40 4.40 18.01 -1.31
CA THR A 40 3.72 17.41 -0.16
C THR A 40 3.40 15.95 -0.43
N SER A 41 2.91 15.63 -1.63
CA SER A 41 2.72 14.25 -2.08
C SER A 41 4.03 13.46 -2.04
N ASN A 42 5.12 13.98 -2.59
CA ASN A 42 6.44 13.34 -2.61
C ASN A 42 7.02 13.13 -1.21
N LEU A 43 6.83 14.08 -0.30
CA LEU A 43 7.26 13.96 1.10
C LEU A 43 6.44 12.91 1.86
N ILE A 44 5.12 12.87 1.65
CA ILE A 44 4.25 11.86 2.23
C ILE A 44 4.61 10.48 1.66
N SER A 45 4.78 10.35 0.35
CA SER A 45 5.24 9.11 -0.29
C SER A 45 6.60 8.67 0.24
N LYS A 46 7.57 9.57 0.41
CA LYS A 46 8.88 9.27 1.04
C LYS A 46 8.78 8.87 2.51
N ARG A 47 7.85 9.43 3.28
CA ARG A 47 7.66 9.06 4.70
C ARG A 47 6.85 7.77 4.87
N MET A 48 5.85 7.54 4.03
CA MET A 48 5.10 6.28 4.01
C MET A 48 5.98 5.12 3.57
N THR A 49 6.86 5.35 2.58
CA THR A 49 7.87 4.36 2.20
C THR A 49 8.83 4.06 3.35
N THR A 50 9.20 4.99 4.24
CA THR A 50 10.12 4.68 5.36
C THR A 50 9.55 3.73 6.41
N THR A 51 8.27 3.79 6.79
CA THR A 51 7.72 2.86 7.79
C THR A 51 7.51 1.46 7.20
N GLU A 52 7.03 1.39 5.96
CA GLU A 52 6.77 0.12 5.27
C GLU A 52 8.07 -0.59 4.86
N THR A 53 9.07 0.14 4.32
CA THR A 53 10.37 -0.48 3.99
C THR A 53 11.13 -0.94 5.24
N ILE A 54 11.02 -0.25 6.38
CA ILE A 54 11.56 -0.72 7.66
C ILE A 54 10.85 -2.01 8.11
N GLN A 55 9.52 -2.08 8.00
CA GLN A 55 8.75 -3.28 8.37
C GLN A 55 9.03 -4.48 7.47
N MET A 56 9.48 -4.25 6.23
CA MET A 56 9.74 -5.29 5.24
C MET A 56 11.22 -5.70 5.18
N ARG A 57 12.08 -5.04 5.94
CA ARG A 57 13.53 -5.32 5.99
C ARG A 57 13.78 -6.73 6.50
N GLY A 58 14.52 -7.54 5.73
CA GLY A 58 14.78 -8.95 6.04
C GLY A 58 13.62 -9.90 5.74
N LEU A 59 12.47 -9.35 5.29
CA LEU A 59 11.34 -10.13 4.79
C LEU A 59 11.31 -10.16 3.27
N VAL A 60 11.54 -8.99 2.65
CA VAL A 60 11.45 -8.77 1.21
C VAL A 60 12.67 -8.03 0.69
N GLU A 61 13.13 -8.40 -0.49
CA GLU A 61 14.08 -7.66 -1.31
C GLU A 61 13.38 -7.12 -2.56
N PHE A 62 13.60 -5.84 -2.86
CA PHE A 62 13.00 -5.19 -4.02
C PHE A 62 13.92 -5.35 -5.24
N THR A 63 13.45 -6.09 -6.24
CA THR A 63 14.17 -6.33 -7.49
C THR A 63 13.56 -5.55 -8.65
N THR A 64 14.20 -5.57 -9.82
CA THR A 64 13.66 -5.00 -11.06
C THR A 64 12.37 -5.66 -11.53
N GLU A 65 12.09 -6.90 -11.10
CA GLU A 65 10.84 -7.61 -11.40
C GLU A 65 9.76 -7.37 -10.33
N GLY A 66 10.13 -6.80 -9.19
CA GLY A 66 9.26 -6.58 -8.04
C GLY A 66 9.78 -7.20 -6.74
N PRO A 67 8.94 -7.20 -5.69
CA PRO A 67 9.32 -7.69 -4.36
C PRO A 67 9.42 -9.22 -4.30
N VAL A 68 10.58 -9.73 -3.88
CA VAL A 68 10.87 -11.16 -3.68
C VAL A 68 11.05 -11.42 -2.19
N LEU A 69 10.51 -12.54 -1.68
CA LEU A 69 10.65 -12.91 -0.27
C LEU A 69 12.06 -13.47 -0.03
N VAL A 70 12.73 -12.98 1.01
CA VAL A 70 14.10 -13.39 1.39
C VAL A 70 14.18 -13.93 2.83
N THR A 71 13.04 -14.06 3.50
CA THR A 71 12.97 -14.57 4.87
C THR A 71 13.14 -16.09 4.95
N ASN A 72 13.73 -16.55 6.05
CA ASN A 72 13.73 -17.97 6.44
C ASN A 72 12.49 -18.35 7.28
N GLU A 73 11.63 -17.39 7.63
CA GLU A 73 10.43 -17.64 8.41
C GLU A 73 9.39 -18.44 7.61
N LYS A 74 8.64 -19.29 8.32
CA LYS A 74 7.55 -20.06 7.72
C LYS A 74 6.35 -19.15 7.43
N LEU A 75 6.09 -18.95 6.14
CA LEU A 75 4.89 -18.29 5.63
C LEU A 75 3.95 -19.33 5.01
N THR A 76 2.66 -19.22 5.30
CA THR A 76 1.64 -19.90 4.51
C THR A 76 1.57 -19.29 3.11
N HIS A 77 1.02 -20.04 2.15
CA HIS A 77 0.85 -19.52 0.78
C HIS A 77 0.02 -18.22 0.74
N TYR A 78 -0.96 -18.06 1.63
CA TYR A 78 -1.75 -16.83 1.71
C TYR A 78 -0.92 -15.65 2.21
N GLU A 79 -0.12 -15.86 3.26
CA GLU A 79 0.75 -14.83 3.83
C GLU A 79 1.82 -14.44 2.82
N ALA A 80 2.42 -15.39 2.11
CA ALA A 80 3.39 -15.12 1.06
C ALA A 80 2.79 -14.25 -0.06
N ILE A 81 1.59 -14.59 -0.56
CA ILE A 81 0.86 -13.78 -1.55
C ILE A 81 0.57 -12.38 -0.99
N GLY A 82 0.08 -12.32 0.24
CA GLY A 82 -0.30 -11.07 0.88
C GLY A 82 0.89 -10.15 1.14
N VAL A 83 2.04 -10.68 1.56
CA VAL A 83 3.29 -9.92 1.75
C VAL A 83 3.83 -9.41 0.40
N VAL A 84 3.80 -10.22 -0.66
CA VAL A 84 4.18 -9.78 -2.01
C VAL A 84 3.27 -8.65 -2.49
N LEU A 85 1.95 -8.79 -2.34
CA LEU A 85 0.99 -7.73 -2.69
C LEU A 85 1.22 -6.50 -1.82
N TYR A 86 1.46 -6.65 -0.52
CA TYR A 86 1.69 -5.56 0.42
C TYR A 86 2.96 -4.77 0.06
N ALA A 87 4.01 -5.46 -0.40
CA ALA A 87 5.23 -4.84 -0.89
C ALA A 87 5.10 -4.22 -2.28
N SER A 88 4.11 -4.64 -3.08
CA SER A 88 3.97 -4.21 -4.47
C SER A 88 3.42 -2.79 -4.57
N GLU A 89 3.80 -2.08 -5.63
CA GLU A 89 3.26 -0.76 -5.93
C GLU A 89 1.72 -0.82 -6.01
N GLY A 90 1.06 0.14 -5.35
CA GLY A 90 -0.40 0.22 -5.32
C GLY A 90 -1.09 -0.98 -4.65
N ARG A 91 -0.34 -1.82 -3.91
CA ARG A 91 -0.82 -3.04 -3.25
C ARG A 91 -1.43 -4.06 -4.20
N SER A 92 -0.99 -4.02 -5.46
CA SER A 92 -1.64 -4.68 -6.59
C SER A 92 -0.63 -5.44 -7.44
N ASN A 93 -1.07 -6.56 -8.01
CA ASN A 93 -0.29 -7.29 -9.01
C ASN A 93 -1.17 -8.28 -9.78
N THR A 94 -0.66 -8.78 -10.91
CA THR A 94 -1.37 -9.84 -11.65
C THR A 94 -1.11 -11.22 -11.03
N SER A 95 -2.06 -12.15 -11.19
CA SER A 95 -1.88 -13.54 -10.72
C SER A 95 -0.60 -14.20 -11.28
N ALA A 96 -0.25 -13.90 -12.54
CA ALA A 96 0.96 -14.40 -13.17
C ALA A 96 2.23 -13.81 -12.53
N GLN A 97 2.24 -12.50 -12.27
CA GLN A 97 3.39 -11.84 -11.65
C GLN A 97 3.60 -12.29 -10.20
N ILE A 98 2.52 -12.42 -9.41
CA ILE A 98 2.60 -12.96 -8.04
C ILE A 98 3.23 -14.36 -8.05
N LYS A 99 2.79 -15.22 -9.00
CA LYS A 99 3.37 -16.56 -9.15
C LYS A 99 4.87 -16.49 -9.43
N LYS A 100 5.30 -15.66 -10.38
CA LYS A 100 6.72 -15.50 -10.75
C LYS A 100 7.57 -15.01 -9.58
N LEU A 101 7.08 -14.00 -8.83
CA LEU A 101 7.77 -13.46 -7.66
C LEU A 101 7.91 -14.50 -6.54
N LEU A 102 6.85 -15.27 -6.27
CA LEU A 102 6.89 -16.36 -5.29
C LEU A 102 7.83 -17.49 -5.71
N GLU A 103 7.83 -17.88 -6.99
CA GLU A 103 8.76 -18.89 -7.51
C GLU A 103 10.22 -18.42 -7.39
N SER A 104 10.48 -17.13 -7.65
CA SER A 104 11.80 -16.51 -7.44
C SER A 104 12.20 -16.46 -5.95
N SER A 105 11.21 -16.52 -5.06
CA SER A 105 11.39 -16.62 -3.60
C SER A 105 11.51 -18.07 -3.10
N GLY A 106 11.53 -19.06 -4.00
CA GLY A 106 11.51 -20.48 -3.64
C GLY A 106 10.15 -21.02 -3.18
N VAL A 107 9.07 -20.24 -3.29
CA VAL A 107 7.72 -20.61 -2.85
C VAL A 107 6.88 -21.09 -4.03
N LYS A 108 6.57 -22.40 -4.07
CA LYS A 108 5.67 -22.97 -5.07
C LYS A 108 4.23 -22.98 -4.56
N SER A 109 3.40 -22.07 -5.10
CA SER A 109 2.00 -21.91 -4.70
C SER A 109 1.04 -21.96 -5.89
N MET A 110 -0.14 -22.54 -5.69
CA MET A 110 -1.28 -22.45 -6.62
C MET A 110 -1.96 -21.07 -6.49
N VAL A 111 -1.25 -20.02 -6.93
CA VAL A 111 -1.65 -18.62 -6.76
C VAL A 111 -3.09 -18.32 -7.20
N PRO A 112 -3.57 -18.76 -8.39
CA PRO A 112 -4.96 -18.47 -8.80
C PRO A 112 -6.01 -19.00 -7.83
N ALA A 113 -5.83 -20.23 -7.31
CA ALA A 113 -6.75 -20.84 -6.36
C ALA A 113 -6.73 -20.10 -5.01
N ARG A 114 -5.53 -19.73 -4.54
CA ARG A 114 -5.37 -18.98 -3.28
C ARG A 114 -5.96 -17.58 -3.37
N LEU A 115 -5.77 -16.86 -4.48
CA LEU A 115 -6.40 -15.56 -4.72
C LEU A 115 -7.93 -15.64 -4.72
N ASN A 116 -8.51 -16.70 -5.30
CA ASN A 116 -9.95 -16.92 -5.26
C ASN A 116 -10.46 -17.09 -3.82
N GLU A 117 -9.75 -17.88 -3.00
CA GLU A 117 -10.09 -18.05 -1.58
C GLU A 117 -9.90 -16.76 -0.78
N MET A 118 -8.82 -16.01 -1.01
CA MET A 118 -8.58 -14.71 -0.39
C MET A 118 -9.66 -13.68 -0.78
N THR A 119 -10.17 -13.76 -2.01
CA THR A 119 -11.30 -12.92 -2.47
C THR A 119 -12.55 -13.24 -1.66
N LYS A 120 -12.87 -14.53 -1.49
CA LYS A 120 -14.01 -14.97 -0.67
C LYS A 120 -13.89 -14.56 0.81
N ARG A 121 -12.66 -14.42 1.32
CA ARG A 121 -12.36 -13.96 2.68
C ARG A 121 -12.30 -12.43 2.80
N GLY A 122 -12.50 -11.69 1.72
CA GLY A 122 -12.44 -10.23 1.71
C GLY A 122 -11.02 -9.66 1.85
N GLN A 123 -9.97 -10.45 1.67
CA GLN A 123 -8.57 -10.01 1.83
C GLN A 123 -8.03 -9.35 0.55
N VAL A 124 -8.49 -9.80 -0.62
CA VAL A 124 -8.14 -9.23 -1.92
C VAL A 124 -9.40 -9.00 -2.76
N PHE A 125 -9.28 -8.17 -3.78
CA PHE A 125 -10.33 -7.95 -4.76
C PHE A 125 -9.74 -7.67 -6.14
N LYS A 126 -10.56 -7.74 -7.18
CA LYS A 126 -10.21 -7.25 -8.51
C LYS A 126 -10.73 -5.82 -8.68
N PRO A 127 -9.84 -4.81 -8.82
CA PRO A 127 -10.27 -3.43 -9.02
C PRO A 127 -11.08 -3.24 -10.31
N ASN A 128 -10.74 -4.01 -11.35
CA ASN A 128 -11.49 -4.10 -12.59
C ASN A 128 -11.70 -5.59 -12.93
N PRO A 129 -12.94 -6.09 -13.02
CA PRO A 129 -13.24 -7.49 -13.32
C PRO A 129 -12.62 -8.00 -14.63
N ASN A 130 -12.41 -7.10 -15.61
CA ASN A 130 -11.88 -7.42 -16.94
C ASN A 130 -10.34 -7.38 -16.99
N LYS A 131 -9.67 -6.94 -15.92
CA LYS A 131 -8.21 -6.92 -15.81
C LYS A 131 -7.68 -8.08 -14.96
N PRO A 132 -6.43 -8.50 -15.18
CA PRO A 132 -5.83 -9.62 -14.44
C PRO A 132 -5.37 -9.23 -13.02
N ASP A 133 -5.42 -7.94 -12.68
CA ASP A 133 -4.92 -7.39 -11.43
C ASP A 133 -5.78 -7.76 -10.22
N PHE A 134 -5.09 -8.15 -9.14
CA PHE A 134 -5.64 -8.31 -7.81
C PHE A 134 -4.98 -7.30 -6.88
N LYS A 135 -5.76 -6.73 -5.98
CA LYS A 135 -5.32 -5.75 -4.99
C LYS A 135 -5.75 -6.15 -3.58
N LEU A 136 -4.93 -5.86 -2.57
CA LEU A 136 -5.36 -5.99 -1.18
C LEU A 136 -6.54 -5.06 -0.88
N THR A 137 -7.52 -5.56 -0.13
CA THR A 137 -8.51 -4.68 0.49
C THR A 137 -7.89 -4.01 1.73
N ALA A 138 -8.56 -2.97 2.27
CA ALA A 138 -8.16 -2.40 3.56
C ALA A 138 -8.13 -3.45 4.70
N GLN A 139 -9.00 -4.47 4.64
CA GLN A 139 -8.97 -5.60 5.58
C GLN A 139 -7.74 -6.48 5.36
N GLY A 140 -7.39 -6.77 4.11
CA GLY A 140 -6.19 -7.53 3.76
C GLY A 140 -4.91 -6.83 4.20
N GLU A 141 -4.82 -5.52 4.03
CA GLU A 141 -3.68 -4.72 4.51
C GLU A 141 -3.53 -4.80 6.03
N ARG A 142 -4.63 -4.58 6.78
CA ARG A 142 -4.64 -4.71 8.25
C ARG A 142 -4.27 -6.11 8.72
N TRP A 143 -4.67 -7.15 8.01
CA TRP A 143 -4.30 -8.53 8.31
C TRP A 143 -2.78 -8.73 8.18
N ILE A 144 -2.18 -8.21 7.10
CA ILE A 144 -0.72 -8.27 6.94
C ILE A 144 -0.01 -7.50 8.06
N GLU A 145 -0.41 -6.27 8.33
CA GLU A 145 0.24 -5.43 9.34
C GLU A 145 0.15 -6.02 10.75
N ASN A 146 -1.08 -6.36 11.17
CA ASN A 146 -1.37 -6.65 12.58
C ASN A 146 -1.12 -8.10 12.95
N GLU A 147 -1.26 -9.03 12.01
CA GLU A 147 -1.11 -10.46 12.29
C GLU A 147 0.20 -10.99 11.70
N VAL A 148 0.42 -10.80 10.40
CA VAL A 148 1.56 -11.44 9.71
C VAL A 148 2.87 -10.76 10.09
N LEU A 149 3.02 -9.46 9.81
CA LEU A 149 4.26 -8.73 10.07
C LEU A 149 4.54 -8.61 11.57
N SER A 150 3.51 -8.44 12.41
CA SER A 150 3.68 -8.46 13.87
C SER A 150 4.23 -9.80 14.37
N ARG A 151 3.73 -10.93 13.84
CA ARG A 151 4.21 -12.27 14.21
C ARG A 151 5.65 -12.52 13.76
N LEU A 152 6.00 -12.13 12.53
CA LEU A 152 7.34 -12.34 11.99
C LEU A 152 8.39 -11.52 12.74
N ARG A 153 8.07 -10.27 13.11
CA ARG A 153 8.97 -9.42 13.92
C ARG A 153 9.30 -10.03 15.27
N GLY A 154 8.35 -10.69 15.93
CA GLY A 154 8.59 -11.38 17.21
C GLY A 154 9.58 -12.56 17.12
N ARG A 155 9.92 -13.02 15.90
CA ARG A 155 10.82 -14.16 15.66
C ARG A 155 12.15 -13.78 15.00
N MET A 156 12.23 -12.55 14.47
CA MET A 156 13.44 -12.00 13.84
C MET A 156 14.38 -11.30 14.84
N ASN A 157 14.10 -11.41 16.14
CA ASN A 157 14.93 -10.94 17.25
C ASN A 157 15.64 -12.11 17.93
#